data_AF-A0A371MAR8-F1
#
_entry.id   AF-A0A371MAR8-F1
#
_cell.length_a   1.000
_cell.length_b   1.000
_cell.length_c   1.000
_cell.angle_alpha   90.00
_cell.angle_beta   90.00
_cell.angle_gamma   90.00
#
_symmetry.space_group_name_H-M   'P 1'
#
loop_
_entity.id
_entity.type
_entity.pdbx_description
1 polymer ?
#
loop_
_entity_poly.entity_id
_entity_poly.type
_entity_poly.pdbx_seq_one_letter_code
_entity_poly.pdbx_strand_id
1 'polypeptide(L)'
;MAQRANPAFAGGIVAVSVVALAYAVTLGSLQQHTYVHVMAGLLWTGTDLFMGAILGPVIGGLTDEQSAAVFERLTPKTSFFLPSMALVTIAGGITLAQRLGVFPHAEPWLALFTAANLIPVLLLLGRRLNAWRDRRWQVVFAVATIGSLAWVATTVGDFQMTTPAIVVALVIVTLLSVQGFGFLMPGEIRMYFEMTSEDPDPGVISAIGKQNAMLGGVQGLFQLVLIADMVYLRYGGF
;
A
#
# COMPACT_ATOMS: atom_id res chain seq x y z
N MET A 1 -16.18 -9.62 3.81
CA MET A 1 -15.10 -9.48 2.81
C MET A 1 -14.62 -10.85 2.30
N ALA A 2 -13.99 -11.70 3.12
CA ALA A 2 -13.37 -12.95 2.67
C ALA A 2 -14.32 -13.94 1.94
N GLN A 3 -15.58 -14.07 2.36
CA GLN A 3 -16.57 -14.93 1.67
C GLN A 3 -16.85 -14.47 0.24
N ARG A 4 -16.93 -13.15 -0.01
CA ARG A 4 -17.14 -12.59 -1.36
C ARG A 4 -15.86 -12.63 -2.22
N ALA A 5 -14.69 -12.58 -1.58
CA ALA A 5 -13.40 -12.67 -2.26
C ALA A 5 -13.03 -14.09 -2.73
N ASN A 6 -13.84 -15.11 -2.41
CA ASN A 6 -13.44 -16.51 -2.29
C ASN A 6 -12.44 -16.70 -1.11
N PRO A 7 -12.84 -17.34 0.00
CA PRO A 7 -11.98 -17.52 1.18
C PRO A 7 -10.65 -18.19 0.88
N ALA A 8 -10.62 -19.13 -0.08
CA ALA A 8 -9.39 -19.80 -0.48
C ALA A 8 -8.43 -18.83 -1.19
N PHE A 9 -8.96 -17.92 -2.01
CA PHE A 9 -8.15 -16.86 -2.62
C PHE A 9 -7.64 -15.88 -1.58
N ALA A 10 -8.52 -15.35 -0.71
CA ALA A 10 -8.15 -14.36 0.31
C ALA A 10 -7.13 -14.92 1.32
N GLY A 11 -7.37 -16.14 1.82
CA GLY A 11 -6.42 -16.81 2.71
C GLY A 11 -5.12 -17.18 1.99
N GLY A 12 -5.23 -17.70 0.76
CA GLY A 12 -4.09 -18.11 -0.05
C GLY A 12 -3.14 -16.97 -0.37
N ILE A 13 -3.65 -15.82 -0.84
CA ILE A 13 -2.78 -14.68 -1.20
C ILE A 13 -2.05 -14.11 0.00
N VAL A 14 -2.75 -13.94 1.13
CA VAL A 14 -2.15 -13.42 2.37
C VAL A 14 -1.10 -14.40 2.89
N ALA A 15 -1.43 -15.69 2.96
CA ALA A 15 -0.50 -16.71 3.44
C ALA A 15 0.75 -16.82 2.56
N VAL A 16 0.58 -16.87 1.23
CA VAL A 16 1.70 -16.92 0.28
C VAL A 16 2.58 -15.68 0.42
N SER A 17 1.99 -14.48 0.51
CA SER A 17 2.74 -13.24 0.69
C SER A 17 3.54 -13.21 1.98
N VAL A 18 2.93 -13.60 3.11
CA VAL A 18 3.62 -13.63 4.41
C VAL A 18 4.74 -14.68 4.41
N VAL A 19 4.49 -15.88 3.90
CA VAL A 19 5.49 -16.95 3.82
C VAL A 19 6.64 -16.56 2.88
N ALA A 20 6.35 -15.98 1.72
CA ALA A 20 7.37 -15.54 0.78
C ALA A 20 8.26 -14.45 1.38
N LEU A 21 7.67 -13.46 2.06
CA LEU A 21 8.42 -12.42 2.75
C LEU A 21 9.26 -13.01 3.88
N ALA A 22 8.67 -13.84 4.75
CA ALA A 22 9.38 -14.49 5.86
C ALA A 22 10.55 -15.32 5.34
N TYR A 23 10.35 -16.12 4.29
CA TYR A 23 11.41 -16.88 3.65
C TYR A 23 12.52 -15.96 3.12
N ALA A 24 12.18 -14.93 2.34
CA ALA A 24 13.14 -14.00 1.75
C ALA A 24 14.02 -13.31 2.79
N VAL A 25 13.44 -12.87 3.92
CA VAL A 25 14.15 -12.11 4.96
C VAL A 25 14.87 -12.95 6.00
N THR A 26 14.68 -14.28 6.02
CA THR A 26 15.33 -15.17 7.00
C THR A 26 16.27 -16.19 6.36
N LEU A 27 15.78 -16.97 5.39
CA LEU A 27 16.48 -18.12 4.80
C LEU A 27 16.94 -17.85 3.37
N GLY A 28 16.26 -16.93 2.68
CA GLY A 28 16.47 -16.66 1.27
C GLY A 28 17.83 -16.04 0.97
N SER A 29 18.46 -16.52 -0.10
CA SER A 29 19.66 -15.89 -0.67
C SER A 29 19.35 -14.47 -1.16
N LEU A 30 20.39 -13.67 -1.39
CA LEU A 30 20.22 -12.31 -1.91
C LEU A 30 19.44 -12.28 -3.24
N GLN A 31 19.66 -13.26 -4.12
CA GLN A 31 18.94 -13.40 -5.38
C GLN A 31 17.46 -13.73 -5.15
N GLN A 32 17.16 -14.63 -4.22
CA GLN A 32 15.77 -15.00 -3.90
C GLN A 32 15.01 -13.85 -3.24
N HIS A 33 15.67 -13.11 -2.35
CA HIS A 33 15.08 -11.92 -1.74
C HIS A 33 14.80 -10.84 -2.80
N THR A 34 15.78 -10.57 -3.67
CA THR A 34 15.59 -9.67 -4.82
C THR A 34 14.42 -10.12 -5.68
N TYR A 35 14.34 -11.41 -6.00
CA TYR A 35 13.25 -11.97 -6.79
C TYR A 35 11.88 -11.76 -6.13
N VAL A 36 11.72 -12.11 -4.85
CA VAL A 36 10.45 -11.95 -4.12
C VAL A 36 10.02 -10.48 -4.09
N HIS A 37 10.96 -9.58 -3.77
CA HIS A 37 10.71 -8.14 -3.74
C HIS A 37 10.27 -7.61 -5.11
N VAL A 38 11.03 -7.91 -6.17
CA VAL A 38 10.77 -7.41 -7.54
C VAL A 38 9.46 -7.99 -8.07
N MET A 39 9.20 -9.29 -7.88
CA MET A 39 7.96 -9.91 -8.38
C MET A 39 6.73 -9.35 -7.68
N ALA A 40 6.78 -9.15 -6.36
CA ALA A 40 5.69 -8.52 -5.62
C ALA A 40 5.47 -7.07 -6.08
N GLY A 41 6.55 -6.31 -6.27
CA GLY A 41 6.48 -4.93 -6.76
C GLY A 41 5.92 -4.83 -8.17
N LEU A 42 6.32 -5.72 -9.08
CA LEU A 42 5.79 -5.78 -10.45
C LEU A 42 4.29 -6.13 -10.46
N LEU A 43 3.86 -7.07 -9.63
CA LEU A 43 2.45 -7.44 -9.52
C LEU A 43 1.60 -6.30 -8.96
N TRP A 44 2.11 -5.59 -7.96
CA TRP A 44 1.45 -4.42 -7.40
C TRP A 44 1.34 -3.31 -8.46
N THR A 45 2.47 -2.87 -9.01
CA THR A 45 2.52 -1.79 -10.01
C THR A 45 1.76 -2.11 -11.27
N GLY A 46 1.87 -3.35 -11.76
CA GLY A 46 1.14 -3.80 -12.93
C GLY A 46 -0.37 -3.77 -12.71
N THR A 47 -0.84 -4.07 -11.50
CA THR A 47 -2.26 -3.97 -11.16
C THR A 47 -2.72 -2.52 -11.13
N ASP A 48 -1.98 -1.63 -10.47
CA ASP A 48 -2.34 -0.21 -10.38
C ASP A 48 -2.38 0.47 -11.77
N LEU A 49 -1.38 0.16 -12.62
CA LEU A 49 -1.33 0.64 -14.00
C LEU A 49 -2.48 0.06 -14.84
N PHE A 50 -2.78 -1.24 -14.71
CA PHE A 50 -3.91 -1.87 -15.39
C PHE A 50 -5.24 -1.23 -14.97
N MET A 51 -5.43 -1.02 -13.67
CA MET A 51 -6.63 -0.42 -13.10
C MET A 51 -6.85 0.99 -13.63
N GLY A 52 -5.80 1.80 -13.69
CA GLY A 52 -5.89 3.18 -14.18
C GLY A 52 -5.98 3.31 -15.70
N ALA A 53 -5.09 2.65 -16.43
CA ALA A 53 -4.93 2.87 -17.86
C ALA A 53 -5.88 2.05 -18.72
N ILE A 54 -6.31 0.87 -18.25
CA ILE A 54 -7.15 -0.04 -19.03
C ILE A 54 -8.55 -0.11 -18.41
N LEU A 55 -8.66 -0.45 -17.12
CA LEU A 55 -9.98 -0.60 -16.51
C LEU A 55 -10.70 0.74 -16.37
N GLY A 56 -10.01 1.81 -15.96
CA GLY A 56 -10.58 3.15 -15.78
C GLY A 56 -11.38 3.64 -17.00
N PRO A 57 -10.80 3.68 -18.22
CA PRO A 57 -11.53 4.05 -19.43
C PRO A 57 -12.71 3.14 -19.76
N VAL A 58 -12.57 1.82 -19.54
CA VAL A 58 -13.67 0.86 -19.76
C VAL A 58 -14.84 1.17 -18.85
N ILE A 59 -14.59 1.38 -17.56
CA ILE A 59 -15.60 1.73 -16.56
C ILE A 59 -16.25 3.09 -16.88
N GLY A 60 -15.49 4.05 -17.43
CA GLY A 60 -16.01 5.35 -17.82
C GLY A 60 -17.08 5.30 -18.92
N GLY A 61 -17.12 4.22 -19.71
CA GLY A 61 -18.13 3.99 -20.74
C GLY A 61 -19.37 3.21 -20.28
N LEU A 62 -19.43 2.77 -19.03
CA LEU A 62 -20.51 1.94 -18.47
C LEU A 62 -21.56 2.78 -17.72
N THR A 63 -22.80 2.27 -17.66
CA THR A 63 -23.79 2.78 -16.71
C THR A 63 -23.36 2.49 -15.27
N ASP A 64 -23.97 3.15 -14.29
CA ASP A 64 -23.59 2.95 -12.90
C ASP A 64 -23.90 1.53 -12.41
N GLU A 65 -24.97 0.91 -12.89
CA GLU A 65 -25.31 -0.49 -12.58
C GLU A 65 -24.26 -1.46 -13.14
N GLN A 66 -23.82 -1.23 -14.38
CA GLN A 66 -22.80 -2.05 -15.02
C GLN A 66 -21.44 -1.89 -14.33
N SER A 67 -21.06 -0.65 -14.01
CA SER A 67 -19.84 -0.31 -13.26
C SER A 67 -19.87 -0.96 -11.87
N ALA A 68 -20.97 -0.83 -11.14
CA ALA A 68 -21.14 -1.43 -9.82
C ALA A 68 -20.96 -2.96 -9.87
N ALA A 69 -21.59 -3.63 -10.83
CA ALA A 69 -21.47 -5.08 -11.00
C ALA A 69 -20.02 -5.56 -11.23
N VAL A 70 -19.17 -4.74 -11.87
CA VAL A 70 -17.73 -5.02 -12.01
C VAL A 70 -17.02 -4.88 -10.67
N PHE A 71 -17.20 -3.76 -9.97
CA PHE A 71 -16.53 -3.50 -8.70
C PHE A 71 -16.97 -4.45 -7.59
N GLU A 72 -18.24 -4.91 -7.60
CA GLU A 72 -18.73 -5.92 -6.67
C GLU A 72 -17.94 -7.22 -6.69
N ARG A 73 -17.42 -7.59 -7.86
CA ARG A 73 -16.64 -8.82 -8.06
C ARG A 73 -15.15 -8.58 -7.88
N LEU A 74 -14.69 -7.36 -8.20
CA LEU A 74 -13.28 -7.00 -8.19
C LEU A 74 -12.80 -6.60 -6.79
N THR A 75 -13.51 -5.66 -6.14
CA THR A 75 -13.11 -5.05 -4.87
C THR A 75 -12.81 -6.08 -3.78
N PRO A 76 -13.64 -7.12 -3.57
CA PRO A 76 -13.34 -8.11 -2.53
C PRO A 76 -11.98 -8.80 -2.73
N LYS A 77 -11.54 -9.03 -3.97
CA LYS A 77 -10.25 -9.67 -4.26
C LYS A 77 -9.10 -8.69 -4.10
N THR A 78 -9.24 -7.47 -4.63
CA THR A 78 -8.20 -6.45 -4.58
C THR A 78 -7.93 -5.97 -3.14
N SER A 79 -8.95 -5.94 -2.27
CA SER A 79 -8.80 -5.61 -0.85
C SER A 79 -7.92 -6.58 -0.05
N PHE A 80 -7.67 -7.80 -0.55
CA PHE A 80 -6.66 -8.71 0.03
C PHE A 80 -5.36 -8.70 -0.78
N PHE A 81 -5.46 -8.67 -2.11
CA PHE A 81 -4.30 -8.75 -2.99
C PHE A 81 -3.40 -7.52 -2.87
N LEU A 82 -3.94 -6.29 -2.99
CA LEU A 82 -3.13 -5.07 -3.00
C LEU A 82 -2.39 -4.84 -1.68
N PRO A 83 -3.03 -4.93 -0.49
CA PRO A 83 -2.29 -4.80 0.76
C PRO A 83 -1.21 -5.87 0.96
N SER A 84 -1.46 -7.10 0.46
CA SER A 84 -0.48 -8.19 0.55
C SER A 84 0.74 -7.91 -0.34
N MET A 85 0.54 -7.46 -1.58
CA MET A 85 1.66 -7.10 -2.46
C MET A 85 2.40 -5.87 -1.94
N ALA A 86 1.69 -4.86 -1.43
CA ALA A 86 2.29 -3.68 -0.81
C ALA A 86 3.18 -4.05 0.38
N LEU A 87 2.71 -4.93 1.27
CA LEU A 87 3.49 -5.43 2.41
C LEU A 87 4.81 -6.07 1.95
N VAL A 88 4.75 -7.04 1.04
CA VAL A 88 5.94 -7.76 0.56
C VAL A 88 6.90 -6.82 -0.17
N THR A 89 6.37 -5.89 -0.96
CA THR A 89 7.17 -4.93 -1.72
C THR A 89 7.91 -3.96 -0.80
N ILE A 90 7.20 -3.32 0.14
CA ILE A 90 7.76 -2.31 1.05
C ILE A 90 8.74 -2.97 2.03
N ALA A 91 8.31 -4.01 2.74
CA ALA A 91 9.15 -4.67 3.73
C ALA A 91 10.34 -5.39 3.07
N GLY A 92 10.12 -6.05 1.94
CA GLY A 92 11.19 -6.65 1.14
C GLY A 92 12.18 -5.61 0.64
N GLY A 93 11.70 -4.45 0.16
CA GLY A 93 12.57 -3.39 -0.34
C GLY A 93 13.48 -2.80 0.74
N ILE A 94 12.91 -2.47 1.90
CA ILE A 94 13.66 -1.93 3.05
C ILE A 94 14.73 -2.92 3.52
N THR A 95 14.34 -4.18 3.74
CA THR A 95 15.27 -5.20 4.26
C THR A 95 16.32 -5.61 3.23
N LEU A 96 15.97 -5.60 1.93
CA LEU A 96 16.93 -5.83 0.85
C LEU A 96 17.96 -4.70 0.74
N ALA A 97 17.52 -3.44 0.86
CA ALA A 97 18.41 -2.29 0.84
C ALA A 97 19.43 -2.32 1.99
N GLN A 98 19.01 -2.75 3.18
CA GLN A 98 19.89 -2.98 4.32
C GLN A 98 20.88 -4.12 4.04
N ARG A 99 20.42 -5.27 3.49
CA ARG A 99 21.30 -6.41 3.15
C ARG A 99 22.34 -6.06 2.07
N LEU A 100 22.00 -5.18 1.14
CA LEU A 100 22.90 -4.71 0.08
C LEU A 100 23.87 -3.62 0.56
N GLY A 101 23.69 -3.07 1.76
CA GLY A 101 24.51 -1.97 2.28
C GLY A 101 24.27 -0.63 1.56
N VAL A 102 23.16 -0.47 0.84
CA VAL A 102 22.84 0.76 0.06
C VAL A 102 21.97 1.75 0.83
N PHE A 103 21.59 1.41 2.07
CA PHE A 103 20.81 2.25 2.97
C PHE A 103 21.64 2.64 4.21
N PRO A 104 22.64 3.55 4.06
CA PRO A 104 23.39 4.06 5.20
C PRO A 104 22.49 4.91 6.11
N HIS A 105 22.82 4.95 7.40
CA HIS A 105 22.08 5.72 8.41
C HIS A 105 20.58 5.37 8.47
N ALA A 106 20.23 4.10 8.27
CA ALA A 106 18.84 3.67 8.09
C ALA A 106 17.93 3.99 9.29
N GLU A 107 18.43 3.88 10.52
CA GLU A 107 17.57 3.95 11.71
C GLU A 107 16.82 5.29 11.86
N PRO A 108 17.46 6.48 11.85
CA PRO A 108 16.74 7.75 11.88
C PRO A 108 15.76 7.91 10.71
N TRP A 109 16.13 7.43 9.51
CA TRP A 109 15.25 7.48 8.34
C TRP A 109 14.04 6.55 8.46
N LEU A 110 14.19 5.37 9.04
CA LEU A 110 13.10 4.43 9.29
C LEU A 110 12.15 4.93 10.37
N ALA A 111 12.66 5.61 11.41
CA ALA A 111 11.82 6.26 12.41
C ALA A 111 10.96 7.37 11.77
N LEU A 112 11.58 8.25 10.97
CA LEU A 112 10.88 9.30 10.23
C LEU A 112 9.86 8.74 9.24
N PHE A 113 10.26 7.74 8.45
CA PHE A 113 9.39 7.06 7.50
C PHE A 113 8.19 6.43 8.20
N THR A 114 8.40 5.76 9.33
CA THR A 114 7.32 5.16 10.13
C THR A 114 6.33 6.22 10.61
N ALA A 115 6.82 7.33 11.18
CA ALA A 115 5.98 8.43 11.63
C ALA A 115 5.20 9.08 10.46
N ALA A 116 5.89 9.33 9.34
CA ALA A 116 5.32 9.94 8.14
C ALA A 116 4.27 9.07 7.45
N ASN A 117 4.30 7.75 7.67
CA ASN A 117 3.29 6.83 7.17
C ASN A 117 2.14 6.65 8.16
N LEU A 118 2.45 6.19 9.39
CA LEU A 118 1.43 5.79 10.35
C LEU A 118 0.54 6.95 10.80
N ILE A 119 1.13 8.11 11.10
CA ILE A 119 0.36 9.24 11.63
C ILE A 119 -0.66 9.74 10.60
N PRO A 120 -0.29 10.07 9.35
CA PRO A 120 -1.26 10.53 8.35
C PRO A 120 -2.27 9.45 7.96
N VAL A 121 -1.85 8.18 7.80
CA VAL A 121 -2.76 7.07 7.48
C VAL A 121 -3.84 6.95 8.56
N LEU A 122 -3.45 6.94 9.84
CA LEU A 122 -4.41 6.86 10.92
C LEU A 122 -5.28 8.12 10.99
N LEU A 123 -4.71 9.32 10.92
CA LEU A 123 -5.50 10.58 10.88
C LEU A 123 -6.61 10.52 9.81
N LEU A 124 -6.26 10.06 8.61
CA LEU A 124 -7.20 9.94 7.50
C LEU A 124 -8.25 8.86 7.73
N LEU A 125 -7.86 7.69 8.23
CA LEU A 125 -8.79 6.61 8.60
C LEU A 125 -9.78 7.07 9.66
N GLY A 126 -9.30 7.70 10.74
CA GLY A 126 -10.14 8.23 11.82
C GLY A 126 -11.15 9.24 11.31
N ARG A 127 -10.73 10.12 10.39
CA ARG A 127 -11.61 11.12 9.76
C ARG A 127 -12.62 10.49 8.80
N ARG A 128 -12.19 9.56 7.94
CA ARG A 128 -13.05 8.97 6.89
C ARG A 128 -14.03 7.94 7.43
N LEU A 129 -13.68 7.24 8.51
CA LEU A 129 -14.54 6.26 9.18
C LEU A 129 -15.30 6.88 10.36
N ASN A 130 -15.20 8.19 10.58
CA ASN A 130 -15.83 8.92 11.69
C ASN A 130 -15.54 8.28 13.07
N ALA A 131 -14.32 7.77 13.27
CA ALA A 131 -13.93 6.98 14.43
C ALA A 131 -13.38 7.85 15.59
N TRP A 132 -13.33 9.17 15.45
CA TRP A 132 -12.72 10.08 16.44
C TRP A 132 -13.33 10.03 17.84
N ARG A 133 -14.61 9.62 17.95
CA ARG A 133 -15.30 9.46 19.24
C ARG A 133 -15.13 8.06 19.84
N ASP A 134 -14.58 7.11 19.09
CA ASP A 134 -14.34 5.74 19.59
C ASP A 134 -13.06 5.70 20.44
N ARG A 135 -13.18 5.25 21.69
CA ARG A 135 -12.05 5.10 22.61
C ARG A 135 -11.01 4.10 22.11
N ARG A 136 -11.43 3.02 21.44
CA ARG A 136 -10.51 2.02 20.88
C ARG A 136 -9.64 2.65 19.81
N TRP A 137 -10.26 3.46 18.95
CA TRP A 137 -9.56 4.23 17.93
C TRP A 137 -8.58 5.24 18.54
N GLN A 138 -9.03 6.00 19.54
CA GLN A 138 -8.18 6.97 20.26
C GLN A 138 -6.95 6.30 20.88
N VAL A 139 -7.10 5.12 21.50
CA VAL A 139 -5.98 4.35 22.07
C VAL A 139 -5.01 3.92 20.98
N VAL A 140 -5.49 3.32 19.89
CA VAL A 140 -4.63 2.90 18.76
C VAL A 140 -3.88 4.09 18.17
N PHE A 141 -4.58 5.20 17.93
CA PHE A 141 -3.99 6.42 17.38
C PHE A 141 -2.94 7.02 18.32
N ALA A 142 -3.24 7.11 19.62
CA ALA A 142 -2.32 7.64 20.62
C ALA A 142 -1.07 6.77 20.74
N VAL A 143 -1.22 5.45 20.84
CA VAL A 143 -0.08 4.51 20.94
C VAL A 143 0.80 4.58 19.70
N ALA A 144 0.21 4.54 18.51
CA ALA A 144 0.97 4.60 17.25
C ALA A 144 1.70 5.95 17.09
N THR A 145 1.04 7.06 17.43
CA THR A 145 1.62 8.40 17.32
C THR A 145 2.74 8.59 18.33
N ILE A 146 2.49 8.30 19.61
CA ILE A 146 3.49 8.44 20.68
C ILE A 146 4.67 7.52 20.42
N GLY A 147 4.43 6.26 20.04
CA GLY A 147 5.49 5.30 19.71
C GLY A 147 6.36 5.78 18.54
N SER A 148 5.74 6.27 17.47
CA SER A 148 6.47 6.79 16.30
C SER A 148 7.30 8.03 16.64
N LEU A 149 6.71 8.97 17.38
CA LEU A 149 7.40 10.21 17.78
C LEU A 149 8.50 9.95 18.82
N ALA A 150 8.29 9.01 19.74
CA ALA A 150 9.32 8.58 20.69
C ALA A 150 10.51 7.96 19.95
N TRP A 151 10.25 7.09 18.96
CA TRP A 151 11.32 6.51 18.15
C TRP A 151 12.11 7.60 17.42
N VAL A 152 11.42 8.54 16.75
CA VAL A 152 12.06 9.70 16.11
C VAL A 152 12.90 10.49 17.13
N ALA A 153 12.36 10.78 18.32
CA ALA A 153 13.06 11.54 19.35
C ALA A 153 14.34 10.85 19.84
N THR A 154 14.32 9.51 19.92
CA THR A 154 15.50 8.73 20.34
C THR A 154 16.58 8.61 19.26
N THR A 155 16.22 8.75 17.98
CA THR A 155 17.15 8.52 16.86
C THR A 155 17.58 9.81 16.15
N VAL A 156 16.86 10.92 16.33
CA VAL A 156 17.11 12.17 15.59
C VAL A 156 18.48 12.78 15.88
N GLY A 157 19.06 12.52 17.06
CA GLY A 157 20.40 12.99 17.41
C GLY A 157 21.51 12.43 16.52
N ASP A 158 21.32 11.22 15.99
CA ASP A 158 22.27 10.53 15.10
C ASP A 158 21.93 10.72 13.62
N PHE A 159 21.03 11.66 13.30
CA PHE A 159 20.55 11.87 11.94
C PHE A 159 21.70 12.23 10.99
N GLN A 160 21.85 11.41 9.95
CA GLN A 160 22.75 11.64 8.84
C GLN A 160 22.03 11.32 7.53
N MET A 161 22.45 11.99 6.46
CA MET A 161 21.82 11.85 5.16
C MET A 161 22.09 10.46 4.56
N THR A 162 21.05 9.78 4.08
CA THR A 162 21.19 8.54 3.30
C THR A 162 21.45 8.85 1.82
N THR A 163 21.49 7.83 0.97
CA THR A 163 21.66 8.05 -0.48
C THR A 163 20.43 8.76 -1.07
N PRO A 164 20.60 9.65 -2.07
CA PRO A 164 19.48 10.37 -2.68
C PRO A 164 18.38 9.46 -3.23
N ALA A 165 18.77 8.33 -3.85
CA ALA A 165 17.82 7.34 -4.35
C ALA A 165 16.95 6.77 -3.22
N ILE A 166 17.54 6.39 -2.08
CA ILE A 166 16.75 5.91 -0.94
C ILE A 166 15.81 6.99 -0.41
N VAL A 167 16.21 8.27 -0.39
CA VAL A 167 15.29 9.36 -0.01
C VAL A 167 14.12 9.46 -0.97
N VAL A 168 14.37 9.41 -2.28
CA VAL A 168 13.31 9.40 -3.30
C VAL A 168 12.37 8.22 -3.09
N ALA A 169 12.91 7.02 -2.90
CA ALA A 169 12.13 5.82 -2.65
C ALA A 169 11.24 5.94 -1.40
N LEU A 170 11.79 6.39 -0.27
CA LEU A 170 11.03 6.57 0.98
C LEU A 170 9.92 7.63 0.84
N VAL A 171 10.19 8.74 0.14
CA VAL A 171 9.19 9.78 -0.10
C VAL A 171 8.05 9.24 -0.97
N ILE A 172 8.38 8.60 -2.10
CA ILE A 172 7.37 8.04 -3.00
C ILE A 172 6.54 6.97 -2.28
N VAL A 173 7.19 6.03 -1.58
CA VAL A 173 6.48 4.97 -0.84
C VAL A 173 5.59 5.57 0.25
N THR A 174 6.01 6.65 0.91
CA THR A 174 5.17 7.37 1.88
C THR A 174 3.92 7.94 1.22
N LEU A 175 4.06 8.61 0.08
CA LEU A 175 2.92 9.16 -0.67
C LEU A 175 1.94 8.04 -1.09
N LEU A 176 2.47 6.96 -1.66
CA LEU A 176 1.69 5.80 -2.09
C LEU A 176 0.95 5.14 -0.92
N SER A 177 1.63 4.97 0.22
CA SER A 177 1.05 4.32 1.40
C SER A 177 -0.01 5.19 2.07
N VAL A 178 0.23 6.50 2.19
CA VAL A 178 -0.76 7.45 2.73
C VAL A 178 -2.00 7.50 1.84
N GLN A 179 -1.83 7.51 0.52
CA GLN A 179 -2.96 7.43 -0.42
C GLN A 179 -3.68 6.08 -0.34
N GLY A 180 -2.95 4.96 -0.38
CA GLY A 180 -3.53 3.63 -0.38
C GLY A 180 -4.29 3.32 0.90
N PHE A 181 -3.61 3.41 2.04
CA PHE A 181 -4.20 3.04 3.34
C PHE A 181 -5.05 4.16 3.94
N GLY A 182 -4.69 5.42 3.73
CA GLY A 182 -5.43 6.56 4.30
C GLY A 182 -6.65 6.99 3.47
N PHE A 183 -6.64 6.79 2.15
CA PHE A 183 -7.71 7.28 1.27
C PHE A 183 -8.47 6.15 0.56
N LEU A 184 -7.78 5.23 -0.11
CA LEU A 184 -8.41 4.17 -0.93
C LEU A 184 -9.08 3.11 -0.06
N MET A 185 -8.37 2.56 0.92
CA MET A 185 -8.89 1.54 1.83
C MET A 185 -10.19 1.96 2.55
N PRO A 186 -10.32 3.16 3.15
CA PRO A 186 -11.61 3.59 3.70
C PRO A 186 -12.72 3.79 2.65
N GLY A 187 -12.37 3.99 1.38
CA GLY A 187 -13.32 3.90 0.26
C GLY A 187 -13.79 2.47 0.04
N GLU A 188 -12.87 1.50 -0.02
CA GLU A 188 -13.19 0.07 -0.19
C GLU A 188 -14.03 -0.48 0.97
N ILE A 189 -13.76 -0.05 2.20
CA ILE A 189 -14.57 -0.42 3.38
C ILE A 189 -16.01 0.10 3.23
N ARG A 190 -16.19 1.36 2.81
CA ARG A 190 -17.52 1.94 2.57
C ARG A 190 -18.25 1.24 1.44
N MET A 191 -17.56 0.99 0.32
CA MET A 191 -18.11 0.19 -0.77
C MET A 191 -18.53 -1.19 -0.28
N TYR A 192 -17.73 -1.85 0.58
CA TYR A 192 -18.12 -3.14 1.15
C TYR A 192 -19.40 -3.09 1.97
N PHE A 193 -19.55 -2.08 2.82
CA PHE A 193 -20.78 -1.91 3.57
C PHE A 193 -21.98 -1.65 2.66
N GLU A 194 -21.82 -0.82 1.64
CA GLU A 194 -22.85 -0.55 0.63
C GLU A 194 -23.28 -1.83 -0.10
N MET A 195 -22.32 -2.64 -0.57
CA MET A 195 -22.62 -3.90 -1.24
C MET A 195 -23.31 -4.94 -0.32
N THR A 196 -23.30 -4.73 1.00
CA THR A 196 -23.94 -5.62 2.00
C THR A 196 -25.19 -5.02 2.63
N SER A 197 -25.62 -3.82 2.20
CA SER A 197 -26.83 -3.18 2.69
C SER A 197 -28.09 -3.93 2.17
N GLU A 198 -29.24 -3.63 2.78
CA GLU A 198 -30.52 -4.22 2.38
C GLU A 198 -30.98 -3.74 0.99
N ASP A 199 -30.59 -2.51 0.62
CA ASP A 199 -30.90 -1.88 -0.66
C ASP A 199 -29.62 -1.20 -1.21
N PRO A 200 -28.73 -1.96 -1.89
CA PRO A 200 -27.46 -1.43 -2.39
C PRO A 200 -27.65 -0.38 -3.48
N ASP A 201 -27.02 0.78 -3.33
CA ASP A 201 -27.01 1.84 -4.35
C ASP A 201 -25.84 1.64 -5.35
N PRO A 202 -26.14 1.30 -6.64
CA PRO A 202 -25.12 1.13 -7.66
C PRO A 202 -24.32 2.42 -7.94
N GLY A 203 -24.94 3.59 -7.76
CA GLY A 203 -24.31 4.89 -7.95
C GLY A 203 -23.17 5.12 -6.96
N VAL A 204 -23.36 4.74 -5.70
CA VAL A 204 -22.33 4.84 -4.65
C VAL A 204 -21.15 3.91 -4.96
N ILE A 205 -21.44 2.65 -5.31
CA ILE A 205 -20.41 1.65 -5.65
C ILE A 205 -19.62 2.11 -6.89
N SER A 206 -20.33 2.54 -7.93
CA SER A 206 -19.73 3.03 -9.18
C SER A 206 -18.85 4.26 -8.94
N ALA A 207 -19.31 5.24 -8.15
CA ALA A 207 -18.56 6.46 -7.86
C ALA A 207 -17.25 6.16 -7.12
N ILE A 208 -17.30 5.32 -6.07
CA ILE A 208 -16.09 4.92 -5.32
C ILE A 208 -15.15 4.12 -6.23
N GLY A 209 -15.68 3.19 -7.02
CA GLY A 209 -14.89 2.36 -7.92
C GLY A 209 -14.18 3.17 -9.01
N LYS A 210 -14.89 4.09 -9.68
CA LYS A 210 -14.33 5.03 -10.66
C LYS A 210 -13.21 5.87 -10.04
N GLN A 211 -13.42 6.39 -8.82
CA GLN A 211 -12.40 7.14 -8.10
C GLN A 211 -11.16 6.28 -7.79
N ASN A 212 -11.35 5.05 -7.31
CA ASN A 212 -10.26 4.16 -7.00
C ASN A 212 -9.46 3.75 -8.25
N ALA A 213 -10.12 3.50 -9.38
CA ALA A 213 -9.43 3.20 -10.64
C ALA A 213 -8.56 4.37 -11.11
N MET A 214 -9.09 5.60 -11.06
CA MET A 214 -8.33 6.80 -11.42
C MET A 214 -7.12 7.01 -10.50
N LEU A 215 -7.31 6.89 -9.20
CA LEU A 215 -6.24 7.02 -8.21
C LEU A 215 -5.19 5.91 -8.34
N GLY A 216 -5.60 4.69 -8.69
CA GLY A 216 -4.70 3.59 -9.03
C GLY A 216 -3.80 3.92 -10.21
N GLY A 217 -4.32 4.56 -11.27
CA GLY A 217 -3.49 5.03 -12.38
C GLY A 217 -2.42 6.05 -11.97
N VAL A 218 -2.79 7.00 -11.11
CA VAL A 218 -1.84 7.96 -10.55
C VAL A 218 -0.78 7.26 -9.69
N GLN A 219 -1.18 6.27 -8.87
CA GLN A 219 -0.24 5.45 -8.10
C GLN A 219 0.73 4.68 -9.00
N GLY A 220 0.21 4.07 -10.06
CA GLY A 220 1.01 3.39 -11.09
C GLY A 220 2.11 4.27 -11.65
N LEU A 221 1.84 5.54 -11.91
CA LEU A 221 2.85 6.48 -12.40
C LEU A 221 3.98 6.73 -11.38
N PHE A 222 3.62 6.96 -10.11
CA PHE A 222 4.63 7.10 -9.04
C PHE A 222 5.44 5.83 -8.86
N GLN A 223 4.84 4.66 -9.02
CA GLN A 223 5.54 3.38 -8.96
C GLN A 223 6.47 3.16 -10.16
N LEU A 224 6.15 3.67 -11.36
CA LEU A 224 7.08 3.66 -12.49
C LEU A 224 8.31 4.53 -12.22
N VAL A 225 8.12 5.70 -11.59
CA VAL A 225 9.24 6.54 -11.12
C VAL A 225 10.07 5.79 -10.08
N LEU A 226 9.42 5.10 -9.14
CA LEU A 226 10.10 4.27 -8.15
C LEU A 226 10.90 3.14 -8.79
N ILE A 227 10.37 2.47 -9.83
CA ILE A 227 11.10 1.44 -10.58
C ILE A 227 12.33 2.04 -11.24
N ALA A 228 12.22 3.22 -11.87
CA ALA A 228 13.36 3.91 -12.47
C ALA A 228 14.42 4.27 -11.41
N ASP A 229 14.01 4.73 -10.24
CA ASP A 229 14.89 5.01 -9.09
C ASP A 229 15.60 3.75 -8.59
N MET A 230 14.91 2.60 -8.53
CA MET A 230 15.52 1.32 -8.16
C MET A 230 16.54 0.81 -9.20
N VAL A 231 16.27 1.04 -10.49
CA VAL A 231 17.23 0.76 -11.57
C VAL A 231 18.47 1.65 -11.42
N TYR A 232 18.26 2.94 -11.17
CA TYR A 232 19.34 3.89 -10.91
C TYR A 232 20.18 3.47 -9.69
N LEU A 233 19.54 3.10 -8.57
CA LEU A 233 20.21 2.62 -7.37
C LEU A 233 21.06 1.36 -7.63
N ARG A 234 20.59 0.47 -8.53
CA ARG A 234 21.28 -0.77 -8.86
C ARG A 234 22.49 -0.57 -9.78
N TYR A 235 22.39 0.30 -10.77
CA TYR A 235 23.41 0.46 -11.83
C TYR A 235 24.22 1.75 -11.74
N GLY A 236 23.87 2.67 -10.84
CA GLY A 236 24.57 3.93 -10.62
C GLY A 236 24.27 5.03 -11.64
N GLY A 237 23.28 4.86 -12.53
CA GLY A 237 22.98 5.79 -13.60
C GLY A 237 22.22 5.17 -14.78
N PHE A 238 21.75 6.03 -15.69
CA PHE A 238 21.37 5.68 -17.06
C PHE A 238 22.44 6.18 -18.02
#